data_AF-A0A398E4L3-F1
#
_entry.id   AF-A0A398E4L3-F1
#
_cell.length_a   1.000
_cell.length_b   1.000
_cell.length_c   1.000
_cell.angle_alpha   90.00
_cell.angle_beta   90.00
_cell.angle_gamma   90.00
#
_symmetry.space_group_name_H-M   'P 1'
#
loop_
_entity.id
_entity.type
_entity.pdbx_description
1 polymer ?
#
loop_
_entity_poly.entity_id
_entity_poly.type
_entity_poly.pdbx_seq_one_letter_code
_entity_poly.pdbx_strand_id
1 'polypeptide(L)'
;MGFKENVEVLLSRSHWSQRQLAAAAGISSGRVSQILSNPTSPTLATVTKIASAFGLDVADMVRDETLSAPGDELEMALRHQGDLSSQDIQAVHAFIAYIREARPKRNRRGK
;
A
#
# COMPACT_ATOMS: atom_id res chain seq x y z
N MET A 1 6.81 -3.65 13.92
CA MET A 1 7.57 -3.62 12.65
C MET A 1 8.04 -2.19 12.39
N GLY A 2 9.23 -2.00 11.83
CA GLY A 2 9.75 -0.66 11.51
C GLY A 2 9.30 -0.16 10.14
N PHE A 3 9.65 1.08 9.83
CA PHE A 3 9.35 1.71 8.54
C PHE A 3 9.85 0.88 7.34
N LYS A 4 11.01 0.23 7.48
CA LYS A 4 11.59 -0.63 6.44
C LYS A 4 10.61 -1.76 6.07
N GLU A 5 10.14 -2.51 7.06
CA GLU A 5 9.29 -3.67 6.83
C GLU A 5 7.97 -3.25 6.17
N ASN A 6 7.42 -2.09 6.55
CA ASN A 6 6.25 -1.51 5.89
C ASN A 6 6.50 -1.24 4.40
N VAL A 7 7.68 -0.73 4.02
CA VAL A 7 8.05 -0.53 2.61
C VAL A 7 8.18 -1.87 1.86
N GLU A 8 8.78 -2.89 2.47
CA GLU A 8 8.93 -4.21 1.86
C GLU A 8 7.56 -4.87 1.57
N VAL A 9 6.64 -4.78 2.52
CA VAL A 9 5.26 -5.25 2.37
C VAL A 9 4.56 -4.53 1.22
N LEU A 10 4.70 -3.20 1.11
CA LEU A 10 4.09 -2.42 0.03
C LEU A 10 4.66 -2.74 -1.35
N LEU A 11 5.98 -2.93 -1.45
CA LEU A 11 6.64 -3.36 -2.69
C LEU A 11 6.15 -4.74 -3.15
N SER A 12 6.07 -5.70 -2.21
CA SER A 12 5.55 -7.04 -2.48
C SER A 12 4.10 -7.01 -2.96
N ARG A 13 3.21 -6.30 -2.26
CA ARG A 13 1.79 -6.19 -2.62
C ARG A 13 1.55 -5.54 -3.97
N SER A 14 2.32 -4.49 -4.26
CA SER A 14 2.17 -3.72 -5.49
C SER A 14 2.89 -4.36 -6.68
N HIS A 15 3.65 -5.45 -6.46
CA HIS A 15 4.55 -6.04 -7.45
C HIS A 15 5.51 -5.00 -8.04
N TRP A 16 5.94 -4.04 -7.22
CA TRP A 16 6.83 -2.97 -7.63
C TRP A 16 8.27 -3.34 -7.35
N SER A 17 9.15 -3.03 -8.30
CA SER A 17 10.58 -2.96 -8.07
C SER A 17 10.94 -1.71 -7.26
N GLN A 18 12.09 -1.74 -6.59
CA GLN A 18 12.64 -0.57 -5.90
C GLN A 18 12.77 0.65 -6.82
N ARG A 19 13.06 0.41 -8.11
CA ARG A 19 13.18 1.47 -9.13
C ARG A 19 11.84 2.12 -9.46
N GLN A 20 10.76 1.33 -9.48
CA GLN A 20 9.39 1.85 -9.65
C GLN A 20 8.96 2.68 -8.45
N LEU A 21 9.27 2.23 -7.22
CA LEU A 21 9.06 3.02 -6.02
C LEU A 21 9.84 4.35 -6.05
N ALA A 22 11.12 4.31 -6.39
CA ALA A 22 11.95 5.51 -6.49
C ALA A 22 11.33 6.55 -7.44
N ALA A 23 10.90 6.11 -8.62
CA ALA A 23 10.23 6.95 -9.60
C ALA A 23 8.88 7.50 -9.09
N ALA A 24 8.04 6.65 -8.50
CA ALA A 24 6.72 7.03 -8.00
C ALA A 24 6.78 8.00 -6.81
N ALA A 25 7.74 7.80 -5.90
CA ALA A 25 7.94 8.65 -4.73
C ALA A 25 8.79 9.90 -5.00
N GLY A 26 9.40 10.03 -6.19
CA GLY A 26 10.28 11.15 -6.50
C GLY A 26 11.51 11.22 -5.60
N ILE A 27 12.14 10.06 -5.35
CA ILE A 27 13.38 9.90 -4.59
C ILE A 27 14.39 9.07 -5.39
N SER A 28 15.68 9.13 -5.02
CA SER A 28 16.71 8.39 -5.76
C SER A 28 16.66 6.88 -5.45
N SER A 29 17.05 6.04 -6.42
CA SER A 29 17.18 4.59 -6.20
C SER A 29 18.15 4.25 -5.06
N GLY A 30 19.22 5.03 -4.89
CA GLY A 30 20.14 4.88 -3.77
C GLY A 30 19.47 5.14 -2.42
N ARG A 31 18.54 6.11 -2.34
CA ARG A 31 17.75 6.38 -1.14
C ARG A 31 16.83 5.20 -0.79
N VAL A 32 16.18 4.61 -1.79
CA VAL A 32 15.34 3.40 -1.60
C VAL A 32 16.18 2.22 -1.12
N SER A 33 17.33 1.98 -1.76
CA SER A 33 18.25 0.92 -1.34
C SER A 33 18.73 1.11 0.10
N GLN A 34 19.11 2.35 0.48
CA GLN A 34 19.53 2.67 1.84
C GLN A 34 18.46 2.36 2.90
N ILE A 35 17.20 2.69 2.60
CA ILE A 35 16.04 2.40 3.48
C ILE A 35 15.87 0.90 3.70
N LEU A 36 16.05 0.10 2.65
CA LEU A 36 15.81 -1.35 2.69
C LEU A 36 17.00 -2.14 3.24
N SER A 37 18.22 -1.65 3.02
CA SER A 37 19.45 -2.32 3.45
C SER A 37 19.84 -2.03 4.90
N ASN A 38 19.51 -0.86 5.44
CA ASN A 38 19.94 -0.46 6.78
C ASN A 38 18.77 0.02 7.64
N PRO A 39 18.76 -0.27 8.96
CA PRO A 39 17.87 0.36 9.92
C PRO A 39 18.25 1.84 10.06
N THR A 40 17.78 2.65 9.12
CA THR A 40 17.93 4.10 9.13
C THR A 40 16.59 4.73 9.43
N SER A 41 16.56 5.67 10.36
CA SER A 41 15.37 6.49 10.62
C SER A 41 15.19 7.46 9.44
N PRO A 42 14.18 7.27 8.57
CA PRO A 42 13.95 8.17 7.46
C PRO A 42 13.46 9.53 7.98
N THR A 43 13.70 10.58 7.21
CA THR A 43 13.08 11.87 7.51
C THR A 43 11.58 11.80 7.25
N LEU A 44 10.79 12.60 7.97
CA LEU A 44 9.33 12.72 7.74
C LEU A 44 9.00 13.01 6.27
N ALA A 45 9.81 13.83 5.60
CA ALA A 45 9.66 14.11 4.17
C ALA A 45 9.84 12.85 3.29
N THR A 46 10.75 11.94 3.67
CA THR A 46 10.97 10.67 2.96
C THR A 46 9.78 9.72 3.19
N VAL A 47 9.30 9.61 4.44
CA VAL A 47 8.11 8.82 4.80
C VAL A 47 6.90 9.31 4.00
N THR A 48 6.66 10.63 3.98
CA THR A 48 5.53 11.25 3.28
C THR A 48 5.53 10.98 1.79
N LYS A 49 6.70 11.07 1.14
CA LYS A 49 6.85 10.78 -0.28
C LYS A 49 6.53 9.32 -0.60
N ILE A 50 7.02 8.39 0.22
CA ILE A 50 6.75 6.96 0.01
C ILE A 50 5.27 6.64 0.28
N ALA A 51 4.69 7.16 1.37
CA ALA A 51 3.27 6.99 1.67
C ALA A 51 2.39 7.47 0.51
N SER A 52 2.67 8.68 0.01
CA SER A 52 1.95 9.29 -1.11
C SER A 52 2.06 8.47 -2.40
N ALA A 53 3.20 7.81 -2.64
CA ALA A 53 3.40 6.95 -3.82
C ALA A 53 2.45 5.74 -3.83
N PHE A 54 2.04 5.28 -2.66
CA PHE A 54 1.07 4.19 -2.48
C PHE A 54 -0.36 4.70 -2.17
N GLY A 55 -0.57 6.02 -2.12
CA GLY A 55 -1.87 6.62 -1.79
C GLY A 55 -2.26 6.48 -0.31
N LEU A 56 -1.27 6.36 0.58
CA LEU A 56 -1.44 6.23 2.03
C LEU A 56 -1.16 7.54 2.76
N ASP A 57 -1.63 7.65 4.00
CA ASP A 57 -1.20 8.72 4.92
C ASP A 57 0.13 8.37 5.59
N VAL A 58 0.86 9.38 6.07
CA VAL A 58 2.10 9.21 6.84
C VAL A 58 1.87 8.36 8.07
N ALA A 59 0.74 8.53 8.76
CA ALA A 59 0.39 7.75 9.94
C ALA A 59 0.36 6.25 9.65
N ASP A 60 -0.12 5.84 8.47
CA ASP A 60 -0.21 4.43 8.06
C ASP A 60 1.17 3.79 7.86
N MET A 61 2.20 4.60 7.61
CA MET A 61 3.58 4.12 7.45
C MET A 61 4.37 4.00 8.75
N VAL A 62 3.89 4.65 9.82
CA VAL A 62 4.59 4.75 11.11
C VAL A 62 3.87 3.97 12.22
N ARG A 63 2.61 3.59 12.00
CA ARG A 63 1.87 2.69 12.90
C ARG A 63 2.59 1.34 13.03
N ASP A 64 2.69 0.87 14.28
CA ASP A 64 3.22 -0.46 14.63
C ASP A 64 2.15 -1.55 14.48
N GLU A 65 0.89 -1.12 14.36
CA GLU A 65 -0.24 -1.95 13.94
C GLU A 65 -0.08 -2.26 12.45
N THR A 66 -0.20 -3.54 12.12
CA THR A 66 0.02 -4.06 10.77
C THR A 66 -0.66 -3.18 9.73
N LEU A 67 0.07 -2.79 8.68
CA LEU A 67 -0.56 -2.61 7.38
C LEU A 67 -1.12 -3.99 7.00
N SER A 68 -2.26 -4.40 7.57
CA SER A 68 -2.93 -5.65 7.26
C SER A 68 -3.16 -5.68 5.76
N ALA A 69 -3.06 -6.84 5.10
CA ALA A 69 -3.40 -6.86 3.69
C ALA A 69 -4.83 -6.35 3.54
N PRO A 70 -5.19 -5.67 2.43
CA PRO A 70 -6.60 -5.38 2.16
C PRO A 70 -7.45 -6.66 2.16
N GLY A 71 -6.81 -7.80 1.86
CA GLY A 71 -7.38 -9.12 2.08
C GLY A 71 -7.58 -9.43 3.56
N ASP A 72 -6.65 -9.12 4.46
CA ASP A 72 -6.69 -9.52 5.86
C ASP A 72 -7.74 -8.78 6.69
N GLU A 73 -7.94 -7.47 6.55
CA GLU A 73 -8.98 -6.77 7.33
C GLU A 73 -10.39 -7.11 6.84
N LEU A 74 -10.56 -7.21 5.51
CA LEU A 74 -11.83 -7.60 4.92
C LEU A 74 -12.09 -9.09 5.17
N GLU A 75 -11.14 -9.99 4.94
CA GLU A 75 -11.25 -11.41 5.33
C GLU A 75 -11.50 -11.57 6.82
N MET A 76 -10.82 -10.81 7.69
CA MET A 76 -10.99 -10.93 9.14
C MET A 76 -12.35 -10.40 9.58
N ALA A 77 -12.86 -9.32 8.97
CA ALA A 77 -14.23 -8.82 9.19
C ALA A 77 -15.30 -9.77 8.64
N LEU A 78 -15.09 -10.31 7.44
CA LEU A 78 -15.97 -11.29 6.79
C LEU A 78 -15.99 -12.63 7.55
N ARG A 79 -14.84 -13.07 8.10
CA ARG A 79 -14.73 -14.25 8.97
C ARG A 79 -15.35 -14.03 10.36
N HIS A 80 -15.33 -12.80 10.89
CA HIS A 80 -15.95 -12.49 12.20
C HIS A 80 -17.49 -12.56 12.17
N GLN A 81 -18.12 -12.40 11.01
CA GLN A 81 -19.58 -12.52 10.84
C GLN A 81 -20.07 -13.94 10.48
N GLY A 82 -19.17 -14.92 10.39
CA GLY A 82 -19.52 -16.34 10.43
C GLY A 82 -20.14 -17.00 9.20
N ASP A 83 -20.75 -16.27 8.26
CA ASP A 83 -21.63 -16.87 7.23
C ASP A 83 -21.33 -16.45 5.77
N LEU A 84 -20.07 -16.25 5.40
CA LEU A 84 -19.73 -15.96 4.00
C LEU A 84 -19.18 -17.19 3.30
N SER A 85 -19.92 -17.64 2.28
CA SER A 85 -19.49 -18.73 1.43
C SER A 85 -18.36 -18.28 0.49
N SER A 86 -17.65 -19.24 -0.09
CA SER A 86 -16.65 -18.98 -1.14
C SER A 86 -17.23 -18.17 -2.31
N GLN A 87 -18.53 -18.29 -2.55
CA GLN A 87 -19.24 -17.54 -3.60
C GLN A 87 -19.43 -16.06 -3.21
N ASP A 88 -19.74 -15.79 -1.95
CA ASP A 88 -19.88 -14.40 -1.45
C ASP A 88 -18.54 -13.66 -1.47
N ILE A 89 -17.47 -14.35 -1.07
CA ILE A 89 -16.10 -13.82 -1.16
C ILE A 89 -15.74 -13.49 -2.62
N GLN A 90 -16.06 -14.39 -3.54
CA GLN A 90 -15.81 -14.19 -4.97
C GLN A 90 -16.63 -13.01 -5.53
N ALA A 91 -17.87 -12.84 -5.11
CA ALA A 91 -18.73 -11.73 -5.51
C ALA A 91 -18.17 -10.37 -5.02
N VAL A 92 -17.66 -10.32 -3.78
CA VAL A 92 -17.01 -9.12 -3.24
C VAL A 92 -15.75 -8.76 -4.04
N HIS A 93 -14.91 -9.74 -4.36
CA HIS A 93 -13.73 -9.50 -5.21
C HIS A 93 -14.10 -8.97 -6.60
N ALA A 94 -15.12 -9.56 -7.24
CA ALA A 94 -15.63 -9.10 -8.53
C ALA A 94 -16.15 -7.65 -8.44
N PHE A 95 -16.85 -7.29 -7.37
CA PHE A 95 -17.36 -5.95 -7.15
C PHE A 95 -16.23 -4.92 -6.93
N ILE A 96 -15.21 -5.27 -6.14
CA ILE A 96 -14.03 -4.41 -5.95
C ILE A 96 -13.30 -4.18 -7.28
N ALA A 97 -13.13 -5.22 -8.09
CA ALA A 97 -12.51 -5.11 -9.41
C ALA A 97 -13.34 -4.21 -10.34
N TYR A 98 -14.66 -4.41 -10.37
CA TYR A 98 -15.58 -3.57 -11.13
C TYR A 98 -15.49 -2.10 -10.72
N ILE A 99 -15.50 -1.77 -9.42
CA ILE A 99 -15.40 -0.37 -8.97
C ILE A 99 -14.04 0.25 -9.35
N ARG A 100 -12.96 -0.54 -9.37
CA ARG A 100 -11.63 -0.08 -9.80
C ARG A 100 -11.57 0.21 -11.29
N GLU A 101 -12.23 -0.59 -12.12
CA GLU A 101 -12.29 -0.38 -13.58
C GLU A 101 -13.32 0.68 -13.99
N ALA A 102 -14.46 0.74 -13.29
CA ALA A 102 -15.55 1.67 -13.58
C ALA A 102 -15.28 3.10 -13.11
N ARG A 103 -14.30 3.33 -12.22
CA ARG A 103 -13.85 4.69 -11.88
C ARG A 103 -12.82 5.17 -12.90
N PRO A 104 -13.18 6.07 -13.84
CA PRO A 104 -12.18 6.68 -14.70
C PRO A 104 -11.15 7.40 -13.82
N LYS A 105 -9.86 7.19 -14.13
CA LYS A 105 -8.74 7.96 -13.57
C LYS A 105 -9.12 9.44 -13.68
N ARG A 106 -9.49 10.07 -12.56
CA ARG A 106 -9.84 11.49 -12.52
C ARG A 106 -8.61 12.27 -12.98
N ASN A 107 -8.59 12.62 -14.28
CA ASN A 107 -7.57 13.44 -14.88
C ASN A 107 -7.53 14.76 -14.11
N ARG A 108 -6.51 14.95 -13.27
CA ARG A 108 -6.15 16.26 -12.76
C ARG A 108 -5.52 17.04 -13.93
N ARG A 109 -6.38 17.62 -14.77
CA ARG A 109 -6.05 18.75 -15.64
C ARG A 109 -6.95 19.93 -15.23
N GLY A 110 -6.32 21.08 -15.03
CA GLY A 110 -6.91 22.33 -14.55
C GLY A 110 -6.30 22.68 -13.19
N LYS A 111 -5.47 23.71 -13.04
CA LYS A 111 -5.22 24.91 -13.86
C LYS A 111 -3.81 25.40 -13.55
#